data_AF-M0PBL9-F1
#
_entry.id   AF-M0PBL9-F1
#
_cell.length_a   1.000
_cell.length_b   1.000
_cell.length_c   1.000
_cell.angle_alpha   90.00
_cell.angle_beta   90.00
_cell.angle_gamma   90.00
#
_symmetry.space_group_name_H-M   'P 1'
#
loop_
_entity.id
_entity.type
_entity.pdbx_description
1 polymer ?
#
loop_
_entity_poly.entity_id
_entity_poly.type
_entity_poly.pdbx_seq_one_letter_code
_entity_poly.pdbx_strand_id
1 'polypeptide(L)'
;MKVRGERECQACGTRWSYYETGSIECPSCGSPRSVGVDDRTAHTDAPADLDLSPHRARFGDARGTLPEDGVDDLKTDLRAYARKRGFIRGGELLPLDSTYRAARELLEAIDLYDRLRDPTDAETHYLLDLLAGADDGERPDVTAVPETLRRARGMAAVRAADEYRTDVLAFLDELRASEEVTAGDSGVDSGRAGDDGSREIDEAAATVAVEGVDAVTRIAPARDALERLRDRTKRVDALNGDVDPADADALTDAADAIGEFVRSGDEAALARARKLLSEPGE
;
A
#
# COMPACT_ATOMS: atom_id res chain seq x y z
N MET A 1 -0.73 -8.80 9.21
CA MET A 1 -1.22 -9.99 9.97
C MET A 1 -0.78 -11.25 9.23
N LYS A 2 -0.70 -12.42 9.89
CA LYS A 2 -0.48 -13.70 9.19
C LYS A 2 -1.79 -14.45 9.02
N VAL A 3 -2.21 -14.72 7.79
CA VAL A 3 -3.50 -15.37 7.49
C VAL A 3 -3.32 -16.52 6.51
N ARG A 4 -4.24 -17.49 6.55
CA ARG A 4 -4.33 -18.59 5.58
C ARG A 4 -5.15 -18.12 4.39
N GLY A 5 -4.55 -18.16 3.21
CA GLY A 5 -5.08 -17.63 1.96
C GLY A 5 -6.05 -18.56 1.28
N GLU A 6 -5.63 -19.80 1.05
CA GLU A 6 -6.47 -20.82 0.44
C GLU A 6 -7.51 -21.33 1.43
N ARG A 7 -8.77 -21.29 1.01
CA ARG A 7 -9.91 -21.78 1.80
C ARG A 7 -10.62 -22.90 1.06
N GLU A 8 -11.13 -23.87 1.81
CA GLU A 8 -12.01 -24.93 1.33
C GLU A 8 -13.37 -24.88 2.02
N CYS A 9 -14.45 -24.94 1.24
CA CYS A 9 -15.81 -24.98 1.76
C CYS A 9 -16.13 -26.37 2.31
N GLN A 10 -16.53 -26.45 3.58
CA GLN A 10 -16.95 -27.72 4.18
C GLN A 10 -18.29 -28.24 3.67
N ALA A 11 -19.09 -27.38 3.01
CA ALA A 11 -20.42 -27.76 2.50
C ALA A 11 -20.39 -28.28 1.06
N CYS A 12 -19.50 -27.75 0.21
CA CYS A 12 -19.47 -28.10 -1.22
C CYS A 12 -18.08 -28.39 -1.79
N GLY A 13 -17.00 -28.29 -0.99
CA GLY A 13 -15.63 -28.60 -1.41
C GLY A 13 -14.96 -27.52 -2.29
N THR A 14 -15.67 -26.47 -2.68
CA THR A 14 -15.09 -25.35 -3.46
C THR A 14 -13.90 -24.75 -2.74
N ARG A 15 -12.80 -24.54 -3.47
CA ARG A 15 -11.63 -23.81 -3.00
C ARG A 15 -11.55 -22.41 -3.59
N TRP A 16 -11.11 -21.42 -2.80
CA TRP A 16 -10.90 -20.04 -3.25
C TRP A 16 -9.84 -19.33 -2.41
N SER A 17 -9.34 -18.21 -2.94
CA SER A 17 -8.38 -17.36 -2.24
C SER A 17 -9.09 -16.27 -1.42
N TYR A 18 -8.79 -16.22 -0.12
CA TYR A 18 -9.15 -15.11 0.75
C TYR A 18 -8.48 -13.81 0.30
N TYR A 19 -7.28 -13.87 -0.28
CA TYR A 19 -6.56 -12.69 -0.77
C TYR A 19 -7.23 -12.02 -1.97
N GLU A 20 -8.07 -12.76 -2.71
CA GLU A 20 -8.83 -12.21 -3.84
C GLU A 20 -10.21 -11.74 -3.40
N THR A 21 -10.85 -12.46 -2.48
CA THR A 21 -12.27 -12.25 -2.14
C THR A 21 -12.49 -11.44 -0.87
N GLY A 22 -11.53 -11.44 0.05
CA GLY A 22 -11.65 -10.87 1.39
C GLY A 22 -12.73 -11.55 2.25
N SER A 23 -13.27 -12.69 1.81
CA SER A 23 -14.45 -13.33 2.43
C SER A 23 -14.18 -14.77 2.85
N ILE A 24 -14.75 -15.13 4.00
CA ILE A 24 -14.79 -16.52 4.49
C ILE A 24 -16.01 -17.30 3.95
N GLU A 25 -16.91 -16.62 3.26
CA GLU A 25 -18.09 -17.23 2.66
C GLU A 25 -17.74 -17.84 1.30
N CYS A 26 -18.22 -19.06 1.07
CA CYS A 26 -17.97 -19.76 -0.17
C CYS A 26 -18.63 -19.04 -1.35
N PRO A 27 -17.88 -18.65 -2.40
CA PRO A 27 -18.43 -17.94 -3.55
C PRO A 27 -19.43 -18.76 -4.36
N SER A 28 -19.37 -20.10 -4.28
CA SER A 28 -20.28 -20.97 -5.04
C SER A 28 -21.60 -21.28 -4.33
N CYS A 29 -21.64 -21.31 -2.99
CA CYS A 29 -22.84 -21.72 -2.25
C CYS A 29 -23.25 -20.78 -1.10
N GLY A 30 -22.51 -19.70 -0.87
CA GLY A 30 -22.77 -18.72 0.20
C GLY A 30 -22.56 -19.26 1.61
N SER A 31 -22.03 -20.47 1.78
CA SER A 31 -21.83 -21.04 3.11
C SER A 31 -20.66 -20.36 3.82
N PRO A 32 -20.82 -19.91 5.09
CA PRO A 32 -19.71 -19.38 5.90
C PRO A 32 -18.81 -20.47 6.49
N ARG A 33 -19.12 -21.76 6.27
CA ARG A 33 -18.35 -22.89 6.80
C ARG A 33 -17.16 -23.20 5.91
N SER A 34 -16.03 -22.54 6.19
CA SER A 34 -14.79 -22.71 5.45
C SER A 34 -13.58 -22.89 6.37
N VAL A 35 -12.59 -23.63 5.90
CA VAL A 35 -11.32 -23.86 6.60
C VAL A 35 -10.15 -23.40 5.74
N GLY A 36 -9.10 -22.84 6.37
CA GLY A 36 -7.86 -22.48 5.67
C GLY A 36 -6.96 -23.69 5.54
N VAL A 37 -6.54 -24.02 4.31
CA VAL A 37 -5.83 -25.27 3.99
C VAL A 37 -4.32 -25.08 3.74
N ASP A 38 -3.88 -23.85 3.55
CA ASP A 38 -2.48 -23.47 3.34
C ASP A 38 -1.80 -22.97 4.62
N ASP A 39 -0.51 -22.66 4.47
CA ASP A 39 0.28 -22.02 5.51
C ASP A 39 -0.10 -20.56 5.71
N ARG A 40 0.28 -20.01 6.87
CA ARG A 40 0.00 -18.62 7.18
C ARG A 40 1.05 -17.70 6.56
N THR A 41 0.65 -16.89 5.58
CA THR A 41 1.54 -15.87 4.99
C THR A 41 1.19 -14.47 5.49
N ALA A 42 2.15 -13.56 5.38
CA ALA A 42 1.97 -12.16 5.73
C ALA A 42 0.97 -11.50 4.76
N HIS A 43 0.06 -10.73 5.32
CA HIS A 43 -0.99 -10.05 4.55
C HIS A 43 -1.43 -8.77 5.24
N THR A 44 -1.54 -7.72 4.44
CA THR A 44 -2.06 -6.40 4.81
C THR A 44 -3.07 -5.88 3.78
N ASP A 45 -3.00 -6.36 2.53
CA ASP A 45 -3.84 -5.86 1.43
C ASP A 45 -5.23 -6.50 1.34
N ALA A 46 -6.22 -5.93 2.02
CA ALA A 46 -7.59 -6.41 1.88
C ALA A 46 -8.18 -6.04 0.50
N PRO A 47 -8.88 -6.96 -0.19
CA PRO A 47 -9.51 -6.67 -1.47
C PRO A 47 -10.44 -5.46 -1.42
N ALA A 48 -10.16 -4.48 -2.26
CA ALA A 48 -10.92 -3.25 -2.38
C ALA A 48 -10.78 -2.68 -3.79
N ASP A 49 -11.90 -2.63 -4.51
CA ASP A 49 -12.01 -1.85 -5.75
C ASP A 49 -12.46 -0.43 -5.39
N LEU A 50 -11.87 0.56 -6.07
CA LEU A 50 -12.30 1.95 -5.98
C LEU A 50 -13.18 2.25 -7.20
N ASP A 51 -14.50 2.36 -7.00
CA ASP A 51 -15.43 2.81 -8.05
C ASP A 51 -15.88 4.25 -7.77
N LEU A 52 -15.42 5.19 -8.59
CA LEU A 52 -15.79 6.60 -8.47
C LEU A 52 -16.94 6.99 -9.41
N SER A 53 -17.48 6.05 -10.19
CA SER A 53 -18.56 6.32 -11.15
C SER A 53 -19.81 6.93 -10.51
N PRO A 54 -20.28 6.46 -9.33
CA PRO A 54 -21.42 7.08 -8.65
C PRO A 54 -21.15 8.54 -8.26
N HIS A 55 -19.92 8.83 -7.82
CA HIS A 55 -19.49 10.18 -7.43
C HIS A 55 -19.38 11.09 -8.66
N ARG A 56 -18.76 10.63 -9.75
CA ARG A 56 -18.70 11.35 -11.03
C ARG A 56 -20.07 11.75 -11.55
N ALA A 57 -21.04 10.84 -11.51
CA ALA A 57 -22.41 11.15 -11.94
C ALA A 57 -23.03 12.25 -11.07
N ARG A 58 -22.86 12.16 -9.74
CA ARG A 58 -23.41 13.14 -8.79
C ARG A 58 -22.77 14.52 -8.91
N PHE A 59 -21.45 14.60 -9.07
CA PHE A 59 -20.73 15.86 -9.21
C PHE A 59 -20.85 16.46 -10.61
N GLY A 60 -20.94 15.63 -11.66
CA GLY A 60 -21.17 16.10 -13.04
C GLY A 60 -22.53 16.77 -13.23
N ASP A 61 -23.52 16.45 -12.40
CA ASP A 61 -24.81 17.13 -12.36
C ASP A 61 -24.76 18.46 -11.56
N ALA A 62 -23.70 18.72 -10.79
CA ALA A 62 -23.57 19.92 -9.97
C ALA A 62 -23.17 21.14 -10.82
N ARG A 63 -23.95 22.22 -10.73
CA ARG A 63 -23.73 23.47 -11.50
C ARG A 63 -23.18 24.63 -10.65
N GLY A 64 -22.43 24.33 -9.60
CA GLY A 64 -21.92 25.31 -8.63
C GLY A 64 -21.11 24.65 -7.51
N THR A 65 -21.21 25.14 -6.27
CA THR A 65 -20.62 24.48 -5.08
C THR A 65 -21.05 23.02 -5.02
N LEU A 66 -20.10 22.14 -4.69
CA LEU A 66 -20.36 20.70 -4.60
C LEU A 66 -21.37 20.43 -3.46
N PRO A 67 -22.35 19.52 -3.64
CA PRO A 67 -23.30 19.19 -2.57
C PRO A 67 -22.59 18.56 -1.36
N GLU A 68 -22.83 19.08 -0.15
CA GLU A 68 -22.19 18.61 1.11
C GLU A 68 -22.30 17.09 1.29
N ASP A 69 -23.50 16.53 1.16
CA ASP A 69 -23.73 15.08 1.26
C ASP A 69 -22.88 14.28 0.25
N GLY A 70 -22.65 14.82 -0.96
CA GLY A 70 -21.83 14.15 -1.98
C GLY A 70 -20.34 14.17 -1.63
N VAL A 71 -19.89 15.26 -1.00
CA VAL A 71 -18.52 15.40 -0.51
C VAL A 71 -18.25 14.42 0.64
N ASP A 72 -19.16 14.32 1.59
CA ASP A 72 -19.02 13.41 2.73
C ASP A 72 -19.06 11.94 2.32
N ASP A 73 -19.92 11.58 1.37
CA ASP A 73 -19.97 10.23 0.79
C ASP A 73 -18.63 9.89 0.10
N LEU A 74 -18.11 10.77 -0.76
CA LEU A 74 -16.83 10.58 -1.43
C LEU A 74 -15.66 10.42 -0.43
N LYS A 75 -15.58 11.30 0.58
CA LYS A 75 -14.57 11.21 1.63
C LYS A 75 -14.67 9.88 2.39
N THR A 76 -15.89 9.40 2.64
CA THR A 76 -16.13 8.14 3.34
C THR A 76 -15.61 6.96 2.52
N ASP A 77 -15.92 6.91 1.24
CA ASP A 77 -15.51 5.83 0.33
C ASP A 77 -13.99 5.82 0.12
N LEU A 78 -13.37 6.98 -0.10
CA LEU A 78 -11.91 7.10 -0.23
C LEU A 78 -11.17 6.65 1.05
N ARG A 79 -11.69 7.02 2.23
CA ARG A 79 -11.14 6.53 3.51
C ARG A 79 -11.37 5.05 3.70
N ALA A 80 -12.49 4.50 3.22
CA ALA A 80 -12.75 3.06 3.28
C ALA A 80 -11.78 2.28 2.37
N TYR A 81 -11.56 2.76 1.15
CA TYR A 81 -10.57 2.23 0.23
C TYR A 81 -9.17 2.29 0.84
N ALA A 82 -8.71 3.48 1.26
CA ALA A 82 -7.35 3.65 1.79
C ALA A 82 -7.08 2.81 3.05
N ARG A 83 -8.08 2.56 3.90
CA ARG A 83 -7.93 1.70 5.09
C ARG A 83 -7.87 0.20 4.78
N LYS A 84 -8.47 -0.23 3.66
CA LYS A 84 -8.45 -1.64 3.23
C LYS A 84 -7.17 -1.97 2.48
N ARG A 85 -6.65 -1.01 1.73
CA ARG A 85 -5.42 -1.16 0.97
C ARG A 85 -4.23 -1.34 1.91
N GLY A 86 -3.44 -2.35 1.59
CA GLY A 86 -2.10 -2.59 2.10
C GLY A 86 -1.21 -3.02 0.95
N PHE A 87 0.05 -3.31 1.24
CA PHE A 87 1.07 -3.60 0.24
C PHE A 87 1.70 -4.98 0.39
N ILE A 88 1.16 -5.84 1.26
CA ILE A 88 1.54 -7.25 1.33
C ILE A 88 0.33 -8.12 0.99
N ARG A 89 0.40 -8.87 -0.10
CA ARG A 89 -0.65 -9.79 -0.55
C ARG A 89 -0.11 -11.22 -0.59
N GLY A 90 -0.61 -12.08 0.29
CA GLY A 90 -0.21 -13.49 0.30
C GLY A 90 1.30 -13.71 0.43
N GLY A 91 1.99 -12.87 1.21
CA GLY A 91 3.45 -12.91 1.36
C GLY A 91 4.22 -12.16 0.27
N GLU A 92 3.58 -11.63 -0.76
CA GLU A 92 4.23 -10.82 -1.80
C GLU A 92 4.13 -9.34 -1.47
N LEU A 93 5.26 -8.61 -1.55
CA LEU A 93 5.27 -7.16 -1.50
C LEU A 93 4.74 -6.60 -2.83
N LEU A 94 3.78 -5.68 -2.78
CA LEU A 94 3.18 -5.00 -3.93
C LEU A 94 3.88 -3.66 -4.20
N PRO A 95 3.82 -3.14 -5.44
CA PRO A 95 4.23 -1.77 -5.74
C PRO A 95 3.32 -0.74 -5.05
N LEU A 96 3.83 0.47 -4.84
CA LEU A 96 3.00 1.62 -4.46
C LEU A 96 2.29 2.12 -5.72
N ASP A 97 1.14 1.52 -6.02
CA ASP A 97 0.40 1.74 -7.25
C ASP A 97 -0.17 3.16 -7.39
N SER A 98 -0.40 3.57 -8.63
CA SER A 98 -0.86 4.92 -8.96
C SER A 98 -2.30 5.19 -8.53
N THR A 99 -3.19 4.19 -8.53
CA THR A 99 -4.57 4.30 -8.02
C THR A 99 -4.59 4.68 -6.55
N TYR A 100 -3.76 4.06 -5.71
CA TYR A 100 -3.63 4.44 -4.31
C TYR A 100 -3.11 5.87 -4.14
N ARG A 101 -2.09 6.28 -4.91
CA ARG A 101 -1.58 7.66 -4.88
C ARG A 101 -2.67 8.67 -5.28
N ALA A 102 -3.42 8.38 -6.34
CA ALA A 102 -4.49 9.24 -6.84
C ALA A 102 -5.65 9.34 -5.85
N ALA A 103 -6.06 8.22 -5.25
CA ALA A 103 -7.10 8.20 -4.22
C ALA A 103 -6.70 8.99 -2.97
N ARG A 104 -5.43 8.90 -2.54
CA ARG A 104 -4.89 9.72 -1.44
C ARG A 104 -4.93 11.21 -1.80
N GLU A 105 -4.51 11.58 -3.01
CA GLU A 105 -4.55 12.97 -3.47
C GLU A 105 -5.97 13.51 -3.53
N LEU A 106 -6.90 12.76 -4.12
CA LEU A 106 -8.31 13.14 -4.18
C LEU A 106 -8.90 13.32 -2.78
N LEU A 107 -8.56 12.45 -1.82
CA LEU A 107 -9.03 12.57 -0.43
C LEU A 107 -8.53 13.84 0.26
N GLU A 108 -7.25 14.18 0.11
CA GLU A 108 -6.71 15.41 0.70
C GLU A 108 -7.23 16.65 -0.05
N ALA A 109 -7.37 16.56 -1.38
CA ALA A 109 -7.83 17.65 -2.23
C ALA A 109 -9.31 17.99 -1.98
N ILE A 110 -10.19 16.99 -1.87
CA ILE A 110 -11.60 17.24 -1.56
C ILE A 110 -11.79 17.81 -0.17
N ASP A 111 -11.01 17.34 0.83
CA ASP A 111 -11.08 17.88 2.19
C ASP A 111 -10.63 19.33 2.27
N LEU A 112 -9.68 19.71 1.43
CA LEU A 112 -9.22 21.06 1.30
C LEU A 112 -10.20 21.94 0.52
N TYR A 113 -10.66 21.47 -0.63
CA TYR A 113 -11.57 22.16 -1.52
C TYR A 113 -12.89 22.50 -0.80
N ASP A 114 -13.43 21.56 -0.03
CA ASP A 114 -14.64 21.73 0.79
C ASP A 114 -14.53 22.87 1.83
N ARG A 115 -13.30 23.23 2.22
CA ARG A 115 -13.02 24.34 3.14
C ARG A 115 -12.83 25.69 2.42
N LEU A 116 -12.81 25.71 1.09
CA LEU A 116 -12.70 26.94 0.30
C LEU A 116 -14.05 27.64 0.24
N ARG A 117 -14.06 28.93 0.53
CA ARG A 117 -15.30 29.73 0.49
C ARG A 117 -15.74 30.08 -0.93
N ASP A 118 -14.78 30.30 -1.82
CA ASP A 118 -14.99 30.73 -3.20
C ASP A 118 -13.89 30.10 -4.07
N PRO A 119 -14.01 28.80 -4.40
CA PRO A 119 -13.01 28.11 -5.21
C PRO A 119 -12.97 28.70 -6.63
N THR A 120 -11.76 28.89 -7.12
CA THR A 120 -11.45 29.30 -8.49
C THR A 120 -11.69 28.18 -9.49
N ASP A 121 -11.88 28.54 -10.75
CA ASP A 121 -12.04 27.57 -11.84
C ASP A 121 -10.88 26.56 -11.93
N ALA A 122 -9.66 26.99 -11.61
CA ALA A 122 -8.47 26.12 -11.62
C ALA A 122 -8.53 25.06 -10.50
N GLU A 123 -9.00 25.43 -9.31
CA GLU A 123 -9.18 24.50 -8.19
C GLU A 123 -10.31 23.51 -8.48
N THR A 124 -11.42 23.98 -9.04
CA THR A 124 -12.53 23.12 -9.44
C THR A 124 -12.11 22.15 -10.54
N HIS A 125 -11.41 22.63 -11.58
CA HIS A 125 -10.92 21.80 -12.67
C HIS A 125 -9.99 20.69 -12.15
N TYR A 126 -8.98 21.06 -11.34
CA TYR A 126 -8.04 20.09 -10.78
C TYR A 126 -8.73 19.01 -9.94
N LEU A 127 -9.71 19.37 -9.12
CA LEU A 127 -10.49 18.41 -8.34
C LEU A 127 -11.31 17.47 -9.24
N LEU A 128 -11.94 18.01 -10.28
CA LEU A 128 -12.74 17.21 -11.22
C LEU A 128 -11.88 16.25 -12.05
N ASP A 129 -10.67 16.66 -12.45
CA ASP A 129 -9.71 15.78 -13.13
C ASP A 129 -9.26 14.63 -12.23
N LEU A 130 -8.97 14.91 -10.95
CA LEU A 130 -8.67 13.86 -9.97
C LEU A 130 -9.84 12.89 -9.81
N LEU A 131 -11.06 13.41 -9.66
CA LEU A 131 -12.26 12.58 -9.56
C LEU A 131 -12.51 11.76 -10.84
N ALA A 132 -12.14 12.30 -12.00
CA ALA A 132 -12.30 11.63 -13.27
C ALA A 132 -11.37 10.42 -13.43
N GLY A 133 -10.12 10.53 -12.96
CA GLY A 133 -9.08 9.54 -13.25
C GLY A 133 -8.53 8.75 -12.07
N ALA A 134 -8.88 9.07 -10.81
CA ALA A 134 -8.22 8.48 -9.65
C ALA A 134 -8.41 6.95 -9.51
N ASP A 135 -9.56 6.40 -9.91
CA ASP A 135 -9.81 4.95 -9.94
C ASP A 135 -9.01 4.23 -11.05
N ASP A 136 -8.65 4.94 -12.12
CA ASP A 136 -7.73 4.46 -13.18
C ASP A 136 -6.25 4.75 -12.86
N GLY A 137 -5.97 5.36 -11.70
CA GLY A 137 -4.62 5.72 -11.28
C GLY A 137 -4.02 6.91 -12.02
N GLU A 138 -4.86 7.73 -12.65
CA GLU A 138 -4.46 8.96 -13.31
C GLU A 138 -4.52 10.15 -12.34
N ARG A 139 -3.55 11.06 -12.47
CA ARG A 139 -3.44 12.29 -11.68
C ARG A 139 -3.07 13.44 -12.62
N PRO A 140 -3.55 14.67 -12.35
CA PRO A 140 -3.04 15.85 -13.03
C PRO A 140 -1.52 15.97 -12.89
N ASP A 141 -0.88 16.55 -13.91
CA ASP A 141 0.55 16.84 -13.90
C ASP A 141 0.94 17.83 -12.79
N VAL A 142 2.19 17.77 -12.33
CA VAL A 142 2.73 18.66 -11.29
C VAL A 142 2.54 20.16 -11.60
N THR A 143 2.53 20.54 -12.89
CA THR A 143 2.32 21.92 -13.34
C THR A 143 0.85 22.36 -13.30
N ALA A 144 -0.08 21.41 -13.25
CA ALA A 144 -1.52 21.67 -13.19
C ALA A 144 -2.02 21.89 -11.76
N VAL A 145 -1.19 21.64 -10.74
CA VAL A 145 -1.58 21.74 -9.32
C VAL A 145 -1.71 23.21 -8.89
N PRO A 146 -2.90 23.68 -8.49
CA PRO A 146 -3.08 25.03 -7.97
C PRO A 146 -2.29 25.24 -6.68
N GLU A 147 -1.75 26.44 -6.46
CA GLU A 147 -0.92 26.76 -5.28
C GLU A 147 -1.63 26.43 -3.96
N THR A 148 -2.92 26.76 -3.86
CA THR A 148 -3.77 26.46 -2.71
C THR A 148 -3.93 24.97 -2.44
N LEU A 149 -3.81 24.12 -3.46
CA LEU A 149 -3.98 22.66 -3.38
C LEU A 149 -2.64 21.90 -3.35
N ARG A 150 -1.48 22.58 -3.43
CA ARG A 150 -0.16 21.92 -3.28
C ARG A 150 -0.05 21.12 -1.99
N ARG A 151 -0.56 21.68 -0.89
CA ARG A 151 -0.62 21.00 0.40
C ARG A 151 -1.37 19.68 0.36
N ALA A 152 -2.42 19.57 -0.47
CA ALA A 152 -3.14 18.32 -0.62
C ALA A 152 -2.26 17.24 -1.27
N ARG A 153 -1.53 17.58 -2.35
CA ARG A 153 -0.60 16.66 -3.00
C ARG A 153 0.57 16.27 -2.09
N GLY A 154 1.14 17.22 -1.37
CA GLY A 154 2.21 16.93 -0.41
C GLY A 154 1.75 16.05 0.76
N MET A 155 0.58 16.34 1.34
CA MET A 155 0.04 15.49 2.42
C MET A 155 -0.35 14.10 1.92
N ALA A 156 -0.88 14.00 0.71
CA ALA A 156 -1.18 12.70 0.10
C ALA A 156 0.10 11.87 -0.08
N ALA A 157 1.17 12.48 -0.57
CA ALA A 157 2.47 11.85 -0.71
C ALA A 157 3.07 11.40 0.64
N VAL A 158 3.00 12.26 1.66
CA VAL A 158 3.43 11.92 3.03
C VAL A 158 2.72 10.68 3.54
N ARG A 159 1.39 10.67 3.45
CA ARG A 159 0.56 9.58 3.95
C ARG A 159 0.78 8.29 3.17
N ALA A 160 0.93 8.38 1.84
CA ALA A 160 1.21 7.23 1.01
C ALA A 160 2.59 6.63 1.29
N ALA A 161 3.62 7.46 1.41
CA ALA A 161 4.98 7.02 1.71
C ALA A 161 5.08 6.39 3.11
N ASP A 162 4.43 6.95 4.12
CA ASP A 162 4.44 6.40 5.48
C ASP A 162 3.71 5.04 5.58
N GLU A 163 2.56 4.90 4.92
CA GLU A 163 1.81 3.63 4.88
C GLU A 163 2.64 2.56 4.16
N TYR A 164 3.17 2.89 2.97
CA TYR A 164 4.02 1.97 2.21
C TYR A 164 5.27 1.56 3.00
N ARG A 165 5.95 2.52 3.63
CA ARG A 165 7.12 2.26 4.47
C ARG A 165 6.79 1.30 5.61
N THR A 166 5.62 1.44 6.24
CA THR A 166 5.20 0.57 7.34
C THR A 166 5.11 -0.88 6.88
N ASP A 167 4.49 -1.11 5.71
CA ASP A 167 4.37 -2.45 5.14
C ASP A 167 5.71 -3.00 4.63
N VAL A 168 6.57 -2.18 4.01
CA VAL A 168 7.91 -2.62 3.61
C VAL A 168 8.73 -3.03 4.85
N LEU A 169 8.65 -2.29 5.96
CA LEU A 169 9.35 -2.68 7.19
C LEU A 169 8.82 -4.00 7.76
N ALA A 170 7.50 -4.17 7.79
CA ALA A 170 6.88 -5.42 8.22
C ALA A 170 7.32 -6.59 7.33
N PHE A 171 7.38 -6.39 6.00
CA PHE A 171 7.88 -7.38 5.05
C PHE A 171 9.34 -7.75 5.33
N LEU A 172 10.22 -6.76 5.56
CA LEU A 172 11.63 -7.00 5.86
C LEU A 172 11.85 -7.72 7.20
N ASP A 173 11.00 -7.48 8.20
CA ASP A 173 11.00 -8.22 9.47
C ASP A 173 10.65 -9.70 9.25
N GLU A 174 9.63 -9.97 8.44
CA GLU A 174 9.22 -11.34 8.08
C GLU A 174 10.28 -12.07 7.23
N LEU A 175 10.93 -11.34 6.32
CA LEU A 175 12.02 -11.89 5.49
C LEU A 175 13.21 -12.32 6.35
N ARG A 176 13.59 -11.50 7.34
CA ARG A 176 14.64 -11.86 8.31
C ARG A 176 14.25 -13.10 9.12
N ALA A 177 13.03 -13.12 9.67
CA ALA A 177 12.56 -14.22 10.49
C ALA A 177 12.55 -15.56 9.72
N SER A 178 12.23 -15.52 8.42
CA SER A 178 12.24 -16.71 7.56
C SER A 178 13.65 -17.28 7.36
N GLU A 179 14.68 -16.44 7.23
CA GLU A 179 16.08 -16.89 7.12
C GLU A 179 16.56 -17.55 8.42
N GLU A 180 16.28 -16.94 9.58
CA GLU A 180 16.72 -17.45 10.90
C GLU A 180 16.19 -18.87 11.17
N VAL A 181 14.96 -19.16 10.72
CA VAL A 181 14.38 -20.51 10.78
C VAL A 181 15.16 -21.49 9.90
N THR A 182 15.46 -21.13 8.65
CA THR A 182 16.19 -22.01 7.72
C THR A 182 17.64 -22.28 8.16
N ALA A 183 18.31 -21.30 8.77
CA ALA A 183 19.67 -21.46 9.30
C ALA A 183 19.71 -22.32 10.57
N GLY A 184 18.67 -22.26 11.40
CA GLY A 184 18.55 -23.05 12.63
C GLY A 184 18.34 -24.55 12.40
N ASP A 185 17.70 -24.94 11.29
CA ASP A 185 17.47 -26.35 10.93
C ASP A 185 18.74 -27.04 10.38
N SER A 186 19.72 -26.27 9.90
CA SER A 186 21.03 -26.78 9.48
C SER A 186 21.95 -27.16 10.66
N GLY A 187 21.50 -26.94 11.90
CA GLY A 187 22.25 -27.16 13.14
C GLY A 187 21.91 -28.45 13.89
N VAL A 188 21.61 -29.57 13.21
CA VAL A 188 21.39 -30.85 13.89
C VAL A 188 22.72 -31.44 14.38
N ASP A 189 23.00 -31.21 15.66
CA ASP A 189 23.90 -32.01 16.48
C ASP A 189 23.32 -33.42 16.63
N SER A 190 24.03 -34.39 16.06
CA SER A 190 23.75 -35.80 16.13
C SER A 190 23.93 -36.31 17.57
N GLY A 191 22.85 -36.40 18.34
CA GLY A 191 22.87 -37.25 19.53
C GLY A 191 21.78 -37.02 20.57
N ARG A 192 20.62 -37.68 20.39
CA ARG A 192 19.96 -38.46 21.46
C ARG A 192 18.70 -39.16 20.95
N ALA A 193 18.69 -40.48 21.09
CA ALA A 193 17.50 -41.30 20.98
C ALA A 193 16.62 -41.10 22.22
N GLY A 194 15.34 -40.82 22.03
CA GLY A 194 14.37 -40.73 23.11
C GLY A 194 13.00 -40.20 22.67
N ASP A 195 12.15 -41.14 22.25
CA ASP A 195 10.71 -41.24 22.58
C ASP A 195 9.71 -40.19 22.07
N ASP A 196 8.99 -40.64 21.03
CA ASP A 196 7.60 -40.43 20.63
C ASP A 196 6.76 -39.33 21.30
N GLY A 197 6.61 -38.25 20.55
CA GLY A 197 5.50 -37.32 20.64
C GLY A 197 5.57 -36.41 19.43
N SER A 198 5.26 -36.94 18.25
CA SER A 198 5.23 -36.22 16.98
C SER A 198 4.16 -35.12 17.02
N ARG A 199 4.50 -33.99 17.67
CA ARG A 199 4.06 -32.69 17.17
C ARG A 199 4.75 -32.56 15.82
N GLU A 200 3.96 -32.61 14.76
CA GLU A 200 4.34 -32.02 13.48
C GLU A 200 4.85 -30.62 13.82
N ILE A 201 6.16 -30.46 13.82
CA ILE A 201 6.77 -29.15 13.84
C ILE A 201 6.35 -28.63 12.46
N ASP A 202 5.33 -27.77 12.43
CA ASP A 202 4.99 -26.98 11.26
C ASP A 202 6.34 -26.49 10.72
N GLU A 203 6.81 -27.07 9.61
CA GLU A 203 7.88 -26.48 8.82
C GLU A 203 7.40 -25.06 8.61
N ALA A 204 8.02 -24.10 9.29
CA ALA A 204 7.55 -22.72 9.27
C ALA A 204 7.89 -22.18 7.88
N ALA A 205 7.00 -22.48 6.94
CA ALA A 205 7.06 -22.04 5.56
C ALA A 205 7.26 -20.53 5.57
N ALA A 206 8.11 -20.05 4.66
CA ALA A 206 8.42 -18.64 4.53
C ALA A 206 7.11 -17.82 4.49
N THR A 207 6.97 -16.88 5.41
CA THR A 207 5.75 -16.08 5.55
C THR A 207 5.66 -15.00 4.48
N VAL A 208 6.78 -14.71 3.82
CA VAL A 208 6.92 -13.80 2.69
C VAL A 208 7.71 -14.46 1.56
N ALA A 209 7.42 -14.05 0.33
CA ALA A 209 8.09 -14.51 -0.88
C ALA A 209 8.79 -13.33 -1.56
N VAL A 210 10.00 -13.59 -2.08
CA VAL A 210 10.80 -12.59 -2.78
C VAL A 210 11.66 -13.29 -3.83
N GLU A 211 11.86 -12.64 -4.97
CA GLU A 211 12.64 -13.21 -6.06
C GLU A 211 14.16 -13.13 -5.79
N GLY A 212 14.92 -14.08 -6.32
CA GLY A 212 16.38 -14.05 -6.34
C GLY A 212 17.08 -14.60 -5.09
N VAL A 213 18.39 -14.82 -5.23
CA VAL A 213 19.24 -15.38 -4.16
C VAL A 213 19.61 -14.29 -3.14
N ASP A 214 19.94 -14.70 -1.91
CA ASP A 214 20.48 -13.84 -0.84
C ASP A 214 19.62 -12.61 -0.51
N ALA A 215 18.28 -12.75 -0.54
CA ALA A 215 17.37 -11.63 -0.32
C ALA A 215 17.55 -10.91 1.03
N VAL A 216 18.10 -11.60 2.03
CA VAL A 216 18.45 -11.03 3.34
C VAL A 216 19.48 -9.91 3.22
N THR A 217 20.41 -9.99 2.26
CA THR A 217 21.42 -8.95 2.03
C THR A 217 20.81 -7.60 1.67
N ARG A 218 19.56 -7.60 1.16
CA ARG A 218 18.78 -6.40 0.80
C ARG A 218 18.23 -5.67 2.02
N ILE A 219 18.12 -6.33 3.19
CA ILE A 219 17.46 -5.77 4.37
C ILE A 219 18.15 -4.51 4.88
N ALA A 220 19.46 -4.55 5.08
CA ALA A 220 20.18 -3.39 5.64
C ALA A 220 20.15 -2.18 4.69
N PRO A 221 20.49 -2.29 3.39
CA PRO A 221 20.39 -1.18 2.46
C PRO A 221 18.97 -0.61 2.31
N ALA A 222 17.95 -1.46 2.33
CA ALA A 222 16.55 -1.03 2.27
C ALA A 222 16.15 -0.25 3.54
N ARG A 223 16.52 -0.74 4.74
CA ARG A 223 16.25 -0.01 6.00
C ARG A 223 16.91 1.35 6.05
N ASP A 224 18.15 1.46 5.57
CA ASP A 224 18.83 2.75 5.49
C ASP A 224 18.12 3.73 4.55
N ALA A 225 17.60 3.24 3.41
CA ALA A 225 16.81 4.07 2.50
C ALA A 225 15.45 4.47 3.10
N LEU A 226 14.77 3.56 3.82
CA LEU A 226 13.49 3.83 4.49
C LEU A 226 13.63 4.83 5.64
N GLU A 227 14.77 4.89 6.31
CA GLU A 227 15.02 5.91 7.32
C GLU A 227 15.21 7.29 6.69
N ARG A 228 15.93 7.39 5.56
CA ARG A 228 16.03 8.64 4.79
C ARG A 228 14.68 9.09 4.25
N LEU A 229 13.86 8.16 3.74
CA LEU A 229 12.49 8.44 3.29
C LEU A 229 11.66 9.01 4.44
N ARG A 230 11.72 8.41 5.63
CA ARG A 230 11.03 8.92 6.83
C ARG A 230 11.47 10.33 7.18
N ASP A 231 12.76 10.61 7.15
CA ASP A 231 13.27 11.94 7.48
C ASP A 231 12.80 13.00 6.46
N ARG A 232 12.79 12.69 5.16
CA ARG A 232 12.23 13.60 4.14
C ARG A 232 10.72 13.75 4.29
N THR A 233 10.00 12.66 4.53
CA THR A 233 8.54 12.65 4.76
C THR A 233 8.16 13.53 5.95
N LYS A 234 8.88 13.43 7.07
CA LYS A 234 8.67 14.29 8.24
C LYS A 234 8.92 15.77 7.97
N ARG A 235 9.89 16.11 7.11
CA ARG A 235 10.15 17.50 6.73
C ARG A 235 8.99 18.07 5.91
N VAL A 236 8.46 17.31 4.97
CA VAL A 236 7.27 17.69 4.18
C VAL A 236 6.03 17.77 5.07
N ASP A 237 5.83 16.83 5.99
CA ASP A 237 4.74 16.86 6.99
C ASP A 237 4.82 18.09 7.89
N ALA A 238 6.02 18.50 8.32
CA ALA A 238 6.22 19.72 9.11
C ALA A 238 5.85 21.01 8.35
N LEU A 239 5.86 20.97 7.01
CA LEU A 239 5.37 22.04 6.14
C LEU A 239 3.88 21.88 5.80
N ASN A 240 3.18 20.92 6.44
CA ASN A 240 1.81 20.52 6.12
C ASN A 240 1.62 20.15 4.65
N GLY A 241 2.66 19.56 4.03
CA GLY A 241 2.65 19.20 2.62
C GLY A 241 2.80 20.38 1.65
N ASP A 242 3.02 21.60 2.13
CA ASP A 242 3.17 22.78 1.27
C ASP A 242 4.58 22.85 0.69
N VAL A 243 4.83 22.02 -0.31
CA VAL A 243 6.07 21.90 -1.06
C VAL A 243 5.79 21.91 -2.57
N ASP A 244 6.84 21.98 -3.38
CA ASP A 244 6.67 21.80 -4.83
C ASP A 244 6.04 20.42 -5.13
N PRO A 245 5.04 20.32 -6.02
CA PRO A 245 4.42 19.05 -6.36
C PRO A 245 5.40 17.97 -6.85
N ALA A 246 6.51 18.34 -7.50
CA ALA A 246 7.55 17.41 -7.90
C ALA A 246 8.32 16.85 -6.69
N ASP A 247 8.55 17.67 -5.66
CA ASP A 247 9.15 17.23 -4.39
C ASP A 247 8.22 16.28 -3.62
N ALA A 248 6.92 16.52 -3.68
CA ALA A 248 5.92 15.61 -3.12
C ALA A 248 5.94 14.25 -3.85
N ASP A 249 5.89 14.25 -5.18
CA ASP A 249 5.91 13.02 -5.97
C ASP A 249 7.19 12.20 -5.75
N ALA A 250 8.34 12.86 -5.61
CA ALA A 250 9.61 12.23 -5.31
C ALA A 250 9.59 11.37 -4.04
N LEU A 251 8.75 11.68 -3.04
CA LEU A 251 8.56 10.81 -1.86
C LEU A 251 7.97 9.46 -2.24
N THR A 252 6.88 9.48 -3.02
CA THR A 252 6.17 8.25 -3.42
C THR A 252 6.97 7.45 -4.44
N ASP A 253 7.72 8.13 -5.32
CA ASP A 253 8.62 7.47 -6.27
C ASP A 253 9.81 6.83 -5.57
N ALA A 254 10.38 7.50 -4.55
CA ALA A 254 11.42 6.91 -3.73
C ALA A 254 10.91 5.70 -2.93
N ALA A 255 9.70 5.79 -2.37
CA ALA A 255 9.07 4.69 -1.65
C ALA A 255 8.89 3.46 -2.55
N ASP A 256 8.32 3.63 -3.74
CA ASP A 256 8.12 2.53 -4.69
C ASP A 256 9.44 1.93 -5.19
N ALA A 257 10.44 2.77 -5.48
CA ALA A 257 11.76 2.32 -5.89
C ALA A 257 12.49 1.52 -4.78
N ILE A 258 12.27 1.85 -3.50
CA ILE A 258 12.76 1.02 -2.40
C ILE A 258 12.04 -0.33 -2.40
N GLY A 259 10.72 -0.34 -2.59
CA GLY A 259 9.94 -1.58 -2.71
C GLY A 259 10.40 -2.45 -3.88
N GLU A 260 10.68 -1.85 -5.04
CA GLU A 260 11.21 -2.53 -6.22
C GLU A 260 12.56 -3.19 -5.94
N PHE A 261 13.48 -2.49 -5.26
CA PHE A 261 14.74 -3.07 -4.80
C PHE A 261 14.51 -4.26 -3.86
N VAL A 262 13.56 -4.15 -2.92
CA VAL A 262 13.24 -5.27 -2.01
C VAL A 262 12.72 -6.48 -2.80
N ARG A 263 11.78 -6.29 -3.73
CA ARG A 263 11.17 -7.35 -4.55
C ARG A 263 12.19 -8.05 -5.44
N SER A 264 13.01 -7.29 -6.16
CA SER A 264 13.82 -7.78 -7.29
C SER A 264 15.33 -7.87 -7.00
N GLY A 265 15.82 -7.13 -6.02
CA GLY A 265 17.26 -6.91 -5.84
C GLY A 265 17.88 -5.94 -6.85
N ASP A 266 17.10 -5.19 -7.63
CA ASP A 266 17.63 -4.21 -8.59
C ASP A 266 18.34 -3.05 -7.88
N GLU A 267 19.68 -3.08 -7.88
CA GLU A 267 20.51 -1.99 -7.34
C GLU A 267 20.28 -0.66 -8.05
N ALA A 268 19.83 -0.66 -9.32
CA ALA A 268 19.47 0.58 -10.00
C ALA A 268 18.22 1.22 -9.36
N ALA A 269 17.24 0.44 -8.89
CA ALA A 269 16.09 0.94 -8.13
C ALA A 269 16.53 1.60 -6.82
N LEU A 270 17.45 0.97 -6.08
CA LEU A 270 17.99 1.56 -4.86
C LEU A 270 18.78 2.86 -5.13
N ALA A 271 19.54 2.92 -6.22
CA ALA A 271 20.24 4.13 -6.64
C ALA A 271 19.25 5.25 -7.01
N ARG A 272 18.15 4.93 -7.72
CA ARG A 272 17.06 5.88 -8.02
C ARG A 272 16.43 6.42 -6.75
N ALA A 273 16.05 5.55 -5.82
CA ALA A 273 15.50 5.96 -4.52
C ALA A 273 16.44 6.90 -3.76
N ARG A 274 17.73 6.54 -3.67
CA ARG A 274 18.74 7.40 -3.02
C ARG A 274 18.87 8.75 -3.71
N LYS A 275 18.82 8.80 -5.04
CA LYS A 275 18.87 10.05 -5.80
C LYS A 275 17.65 10.93 -5.52
N LEU A 276 16.45 10.36 -5.51
CA LEU A 276 15.20 11.10 -5.21
C LEU A 276 15.18 11.64 -3.77
N LEU A 277 15.81 10.91 -2.83
CA LEU A 277 15.92 11.32 -1.43
C LEU A 277 17.12 12.25 -1.15
N SER A 278 18.05 12.35 -2.10
CA SER A 278 19.16 13.30 -2.05
C SER A 278 18.67 14.59 -2.65
N GLU A 279 18.59 15.66 -1.86
CA GLU A 279 18.08 16.95 -2.32
C GLU A 279 18.78 17.45 -3.59
N PRO A 280 18.02 18.15 -4.43
CA PRO A 280 18.34 19.56 -4.67
C PRO A 280 17.10 20.42 -4.49
N GLY A 281 16.96 21.05 -3.31
CA GLY A 281 16.00 22.12 -3.08
C GLY A 281 16.71 23.46 -2.97
N GLU A 282 16.97 24.10 -4.11
CA GLU A 282 17.24 25.56 -4.23
C GLU A 282 16.11 26.21 -5.01
#